data_AF-A0A7S4S5G5-F1
#
_entry.id   AF-A0A7S4S5G5-F1
#
_cell.length_a   1.000
_cell.length_b   1.000
_cell.length_c   1.000
_cell.angle_alpha   90.00
_cell.angle_beta   90.00
_cell.angle_gamma   90.00
#
_symmetry.space_group_name_H-M   'P 1'
#
loop_
_entity.id
_entity.type
_entity.pdbx_description
1 polymer ?
#
loop_
_entity_poly.entity_id
_entity_poly.type
_entity_poly.pdbx_seq_one_letter_code
_entity_poly.pdbx_strand_id
1 'polypeptide(L)'
;PTPAPTLAPTLDPTPAPSSAPSSSPMSSPTPVPTPAPSTPAPVSVTSPPTASNDVIENGGFEGSISPWYTNQATASLTTTSEAYSGLSAVLLSGRATGTWNSINQDMMGKIDAGVPYFISAWVKLSNTSSDRFKSTMKKTEDGETSYHTVATKMVNGNNWTLLQGEFTLSVTGNLQSLVFYVEGPAIHTDFYVDEVQVLAPTPVTPSPTPTSSYPSGPYVSAEEANQVIVIPDPPAPPAFTTRTDCPHFASELLDWHDPATWDGLVSPGPGNNVVLPENSKVLVSSSVLDIQGTITVPSSSELIFGEDTNGKIEFHANGFEVNGALVAGSETCLIEYPIEITLHGTRPADVVTNPPVDSYKGINVGGSLQLHGKQFHRTWTRLAKTAHAGDSVLMLQHPVNWEAGQDIILVTTAMKDSREWHQNEVLTIDALEENIPIGVGAVVYLTSPMAHTHLATYAYQAEVGLLSRMIKIQGSSIDSEPTDPDPLTCTYNTDPAYDGSNRRIYGNSDRPCPNTKLTGYGGHIRVHHSTSIGQVEGVELFRMGQTNVLGRYPMHFHMIGDCPSCYFRHSSVHRSFYRCVSIHGSHETLVTENVAYDVTGYCYYLE
;
A
#
# COMPACT_ATOMS: atom_id res chain seq x y z
N PRO A 1 -15.46 -64.82 -13.22
CA PRO A 1 -14.12 -65.41 -13.50
C PRO A 1 -13.07 -64.79 -12.57
N THR A 2 -12.63 -65.56 -11.59
CA THR A 2 -11.59 -65.20 -10.63
C THR A 2 -10.27 -64.83 -11.33
N PRO A 3 -9.62 -63.71 -10.97
CA PRO A 3 -8.18 -63.58 -11.09
C PRO A 3 -7.53 -63.69 -9.70
N ALA A 4 -6.40 -64.40 -9.70
CA ALA A 4 -5.55 -64.72 -8.56
C ALA A 4 -4.92 -63.48 -7.89
N PRO A 5 -4.43 -63.59 -6.64
CA PRO A 5 -3.82 -62.48 -5.92
C PRO A 5 -2.37 -62.26 -6.35
N THR A 6 -2.01 -61.01 -6.64
CA THR A 6 -0.61 -60.60 -6.84
C THR A 6 -0.04 -60.12 -5.51
N LEU A 7 1.13 -60.66 -5.17
CA LEU A 7 1.89 -60.48 -3.94
C LEU A 7 2.37 -59.03 -3.74
N ALA A 8 2.36 -58.60 -2.48
CA ALA A 8 2.92 -57.33 -2.02
C ALA A 8 4.45 -57.28 -2.20
N PRO A 9 5.04 -56.12 -2.55
CA PRO A 9 6.49 -55.96 -2.56
C PRO A 9 7.03 -55.80 -1.12
N THR A 10 8.03 -56.63 -0.82
CA THR A 10 8.88 -56.60 0.38
C THR A 10 9.71 -55.31 0.46
N LEU A 11 9.72 -54.70 1.64
CA LEU A 11 10.63 -53.61 2.02
C LEU A 11 12.02 -54.18 2.26
N ASP A 12 13.03 -53.71 1.52
CA ASP A 12 14.44 -53.98 1.81
C ASP A 12 14.94 -53.09 2.97
N PRO A 13 15.88 -53.59 3.79
CA PRO A 13 16.26 -52.96 5.05
C PRO A 13 17.23 -51.78 4.89
N THR A 14 16.94 -50.71 5.63
CA THR A 14 17.81 -49.54 5.88
C THR A 14 19.14 -49.97 6.52
N PRO A 15 20.31 -49.56 5.99
CA PRO A 15 21.58 -49.78 6.68
C PRO A 15 21.77 -48.79 7.84
N ALA A 16 22.24 -49.33 8.97
CA ALA A 16 22.55 -48.63 10.22
C ALA A 16 23.73 -47.63 10.08
N PRO A 17 23.81 -46.60 10.94
CA PRO A 17 24.81 -45.53 10.82
C PRO A 17 26.21 -46.00 11.22
N SER A 18 27.21 -45.66 10.39
CA SER A 18 28.64 -45.90 10.67
C SER A 18 29.21 -44.88 11.65
N SER A 19 29.89 -45.37 12.67
CA SER A 19 30.61 -44.62 13.71
C SER A 19 31.75 -43.75 13.16
N ALA A 20 31.80 -42.50 13.58
CA ALA A 20 32.89 -41.55 13.30
C ALA A 20 34.15 -41.85 14.15
N PRO A 21 35.37 -41.65 13.63
CA PRO A 21 36.59 -41.76 14.42
C PRO A 21 36.90 -40.46 15.18
N SER A 22 37.34 -40.63 16.43
CA SER A 22 37.84 -39.59 17.34
C SER A 22 39.25 -39.13 16.94
N SER A 23 39.48 -37.83 16.84
CA SER A 23 40.81 -37.21 16.77
C SER A 23 41.01 -36.18 17.89
N SER A 24 42.06 -36.41 18.67
CA SER A 24 42.59 -35.61 19.78
C SER A 24 43.12 -34.22 19.37
N PRO A 25 43.24 -33.26 20.31
CA PRO A 25 43.51 -31.85 20.00
C PRO A 25 45.01 -31.60 19.78
N MET A 26 45.35 -30.89 18.70
CA MET A 26 46.67 -30.27 18.51
C MET A 26 46.53 -28.76 18.39
N SER A 27 47.50 -28.09 19.02
CA SER A 27 47.67 -26.66 19.24
C SER A 27 47.64 -25.81 17.96
N SER A 28 46.93 -24.69 18.05
CA SER A 28 46.86 -23.59 17.10
C SER A 28 48.21 -22.88 16.89
N PRO A 29 48.67 -22.67 15.65
CA PRO A 29 49.81 -21.81 15.36
C PRO A 29 49.41 -20.32 15.34
N THR A 30 50.22 -19.49 16.00
CA THR A 30 50.14 -18.03 16.06
C THR A 30 50.25 -17.39 14.68
N PRO A 31 49.39 -16.43 14.29
CA PRO A 31 49.55 -15.70 13.04
C PRO A 31 50.69 -14.68 13.12
N VAL A 32 51.55 -14.69 12.10
CA VAL A 32 52.60 -13.71 11.81
C VAL A 32 51.95 -12.43 11.26
N PRO A 33 52.34 -11.22 11.68
CA PRO A 33 51.74 -9.98 11.19
C PRO A 33 52.16 -9.70 9.75
N THR A 34 51.18 -9.50 8.87
CA THR A 34 51.36 -8.99 7.50
C THR A 34 51.31 -7.46 7.54
N PRO A 35 52.20 -6.73 6.85
CA PRO A 35 52.24 -5.27 6.88
C PRO A 35 51.00 -4.66 6.20
N ALA A 36 50.52 -3.56 6.78
CA ALA A 36 49.33 -2.84 6.35
C ALA A 36 49.46 -2.30 4.90
N PRO A 37 48.40 -2.36 4.07
CA PRO A 37 48.35 -1.66 2.80
C PRO A 37 48.27 -0.15 3.04
N SER A 38 49.14 0.61 2.36
CA SER A 38 49.14 2.06 2.35
C SER A 38 47.88 2.61 1.67
N THR A 39 47.09 3.41 2.39
CA THR A 39 45.92 4.12 1.89
C THR A 39 46.30 5.09 0.77
N PRO A 40 45.68 5.04 -0.43
CA PRO A 40 45.77 6.12 -1.39
C PRO A 40 45.06 7.35 -0.84
N ALA A 41 45.64 8.54 -1.03
CA ALA A 41 45.00 9.80 -0.67
C ALA A 41 43.62 9.93 -1.36
N PRO A 42 42.60 10.48 -0.68
CA PRO A 42 41.29 10.67 -1.28
C PRO A 42 41.39 11.71 -2.41
N VAL A 43 41.07 11.27 -3.61
CA VAL A 43 40.77 12.15 -4.76
C VAL A 43 39.45 12.86 -4.45
N SER A 44 39.48 14.19 -4.42
CA SER A 44 38.30 15.02 -4.25
C SER A 44 37.35 14.84 -5.44
N VAL A 45 36.29 14.05 -5.24
CA VAL A 45 35.17 13.99 -6.17
C VAL A 45 34.22 15.10 -5.77
N THR A 46 34.22 16.21 -6.51
CA THR A 46 33.10 17.15 -6.49
C THR A 46 31.91 16.44 -7.12
N SER A 47 30.95 16.05 -6.30
CA SER A 47 29.62 15.63 -6.75
C SER A 47 28.94 16.79 -7.50
N PRO A 48 28.26 16.54 -8.63
CA PRO A 48 27.31 17.53 -9.16
C PRO A 48 26.21 17.76 -8.11
N PRO A 49 25.62 18.97 -7.99
CA PRO A 49 24.56 19.20 -7.04
C PRO A 49 23.32 18.41 -7.47
N THR A 50 23.05 17.29 -6.81
CA THR A 50 21.72 16.71 -6.81
C THR A 50 20.82 17.71 -6.09
N ALA A 51 19.83 18.29 -6.77
CA ALA A 51 18.79 19.05 -6.11
C ALA A 51 18.04 18.08 -5.19
N SER A 52 18.43 18.04 -3.92
CA SER A 52 17.64 17.38 -2.87
C SER A 52 16.35 18.18 -2.72
N ASN A 53 15.20 17.51 -2.81
CA ASN A 53 13.90 18.07 -2.46
C ASN A 53 13.70 18.16 -0.94
N ASP A 54 14.71 17.79 -0.16
CA ASP A 54 14.72 17.95 1.28
C ASP A 54 14.99 19.41 1.67
N VAL A 55 14.05 20.01 2.38
CA VAL A 55 14.18 21.39 2.87
C VAL A 55 14.75 21.46 4.29
N ILE A 56 14.93 20.32 4.96
CA ILE A 56 15.67 20.28 6.21
C ILE A 56 17.17 20.46 5.95
N GLU A 57 17.83 21.23 6.79
CA GLU A 57 19.29 21.32 6.74
C GLU A 57 19.90 20.39 7.78
N ASN A 58 20.95 19.65 7.38
CA ASN A 58 21.74 18.83 8.29
C ASN A 58 20.88 17.84 9.09
N GLY A 59 19.96 17.14 8.42
CA GLY A 59 19.07 16.16 9.04
C GLY A 59 19.75 14.87 9.51
N GLY A 60 20.92 14.53 8.95
CA GLY A 60 21.73 13.36 9.33
C GLY A 60 22.93 13.66 10.23
N PHE A 61 23.13 14.89 10.70
CA PHE A 61 24.10 15.24 11.76
C PHE A 61 25.58 14.80 11.59
N GLU A 62 26.03 14.48 10.37
CA GLU A 62 27.35 13.92 10.07
C GLU A 62 28.56 14.86 10.25
N GLY A 63 28.34 16.13 10.62
CA GLY A 63 29.43 17.11 10.74
C GLY A 63 29.26 18.14 11.85
N SER A 64 28.13 18.84 11.88
CA SER A 64 27.83 19.82 12.93
C SER A 64 26.40 19.63 13.44
N ILE A 65 25.99 20.41 14.43
CA ILE A 65 24.59 20.45 14.89
C ILE A 65 23.81 21.59 14.23
N SER A 66 24.50 22.63 13.77
CA SER A 66 23.87 23.77 13.09
C SER A 66 23.08 23.30 11.86
N PRO A 67 21.86 23.83 11.59
CA PRO A 67 21.17 24.94 12.25
C PRO A 67 20.20 24.54 13.37
N TRP A 68 20.31 23.32 13.89
CA TRP A 68 19.40 22.83 14.93
C TRP A 68 19.64 23.49 16.29
N TYR A 69 18.55 23.73 17.00
CA TYR A 69 18.58 24.31 18.35
C TYR A 69 17.56 23.66 19.27
N THR A 70 17.73 23.80 20.58
CA THR A 70 16.74 23.38 21.57
C THR A 70 15.99 24.61 22.10
N ASN A 71 14.70 24.45 22.35
CA ASN A 71 13.82 25.51 22.85
C ASN A 71 13.91 25.69 24.38
N GLN A 72 14.81 24.95 25.04
CA GLN A 72 15.00 25.00 26.48
C GLN A 72 16.44 25.35 26.86
N ALA A 73 16.61 26.37 27.71
CA ALA A 73 17.93 26.83 28.14
C ALA A 73 18.76 25.81 28.93
N THR A 74 18.12 24.86 29.63
CA THR A 74 18.85 23.81 30.38
C THR A 74 19.19 22.59 29.53
N ALA A 75 18.64 22.50 28.33
CA ALA A 75 18.90 21.39 27.44
C ALA A 75 20.11 21.67 26.55
N SER A 76 20.76 20.61 26.11
CA SER A 76 21.90 20.68 25.20
C SER A 76 21.77 19.68 24.06
N LEU A 77 22.17 20.11 22.87
CA LEU A 77 22.37 19.24 21.72
C LEU A 77 23.85 18.88 21.63
N THR A 78 24.15 17.58 21.54
CA THR A 78 25.51 17.07 21.39
C THR A 78 25.55 15.98 20.32
N THR A 79 26.60 15.93 19.50
CA THR A 79 26.80 14.83 18.55
C THR A 79 27.15 13.53 19.29
N THR A 80 26.73 12.39 18.74
CA THR A 80 26.95 11.06 19.31
C THR A 80 27.25 10.05 18.21
N SER A 81 28.00 8.98 18.51
CA SER A 81 28.22 7.86 17.60
C SER A 81 27.09 6.82 17.62
N GLU A 82 26.15 6.94 18.56
CA GLU A 82 24.89 6.17 18.52
C GLU A 82 24.01 6.79 17.43
N ALA A 83 24.16 6.29 16.20
CA ALA A 83 23.49 6.80 15.01
C ALA A 83 22.61 5.72 14.35
N TYR A 84 21.58 6.14 13.63
CA TYR A 84 20.75 5.24 12.81
C TYR A 84 21.48 4.89 11.52
N SER A 85 22.06 5.90 10.86
CA SER A 85 22.95 5.76 9.71
C SER A 85 24.11 6.74 9.82
N GLY A 86 25.11 6.58 8.94
CA GLY A 86 26.30 7.43 8.97
C GLY A 86 27.17 7.20 10.20
N LEU A 87 27.90 8.24 10.60
CA LEU A 87 28.86 8.27 11.69
C LEU A 87 28.34 9.01 12.92
N SER A 88 27.28 9.81 12.80
CA SER A 88 26.82 10.66 13.91
C SER A 88 25.32 10.94 13.88
N ALA A 89 24.72 10.97 15.07
CA ALA A 89 23.39 11.51 15.31
C ALA A 89 23.46 12.66 16.32
N VAL A 90 22.31 13.28 16.63
CA VAL A 90 22.21 14.26 17.72
C VAL A 90 21.51 13.68 18.95
N LEU A 91 22.10 13.92 20.11
CA LEU A 91 21.52 13.65 21.42
C LEU A 91 20.98 14.97 22.00
N LEU A 92 19.69 14.99 22.34
CA LEU A 92 19.10 16.01 23.20
C LEU A 92 19.11 15.53 24.65
N SER A 93 19.81 16.28 25.51
CA SER A 93 19.93 16.01 26.94
C SER A 93 19.55 17.21 27.80
N GLY A 94 19.35 17.01 29.11
CA GLY A 94 19.12 18.12 30.06
C GLY A 94 17.69 18.67 30.08
N ARG A 95 16.72 17.86 29.63
CA ARG A 95 15.30 18.22 29.58
C ARG A 95 14.70 18.32 30.99
N ALA A 96 14.03 19.43 31.34
CA ALA A 96 13.56 19.66 32.73
C ALA A 96 12.21 20.38 32.91
N THR A 97 11.62 20.99 31.88
CA THR A 97 10.48 21.91 32.05
C THR A 97 9.15 21.44 31.44
N GLY A 98 9.20 20.54 30.46
CA GLY A 98 7.99 19.93 29.90
C GLY A 98 8.27 18.93 28.79
N THR A 99 7.22 18.21 28.38
CA THR A 99 7.26 17.28 27.24
C THR A 99 7.47 17.99 25.90
N TRP A 100 7.20 19.30 25.85
CA TRP A 100 7.40 20.20 24.71
C TRP A 100 8.87 20.61 24.51
N ASN A 101 9.76 20.20 25.41
CA ASN A 101 11.20 20.44 25.24
C ASN A 101 11.71 19.57 24.10
N SER A 102 12.28 20.22 23.09
CA SER A 102 12.46 19.66 21.76
C SER A 102 13.84 19.99 21.19
N ILE A 103 14.15 19.30 20.10
CA ILE A 103 15.10 19.76 19.08
C ILE A 103 14.32 20.38 17.93
N ASN A 104 14.81 21.49 17.38
CA ASN A 104 14.06 22.40 16.51
C ASN A 104 14.87 22.86 15.31
N GLN A 105 14.19 23.10 14.20
CA GLN A 105 14.74 23.84 13.06
C GLN A 105 13.69 24.80 12.49
N ASP A 106 14.13 26.00 12.10
CA ASP A 106 13.28 27.01 11.47
C ASP A 106 12.91 26.60 10.04
N MET A 107 11.61 26.61 9.75
CA MET A 107 11.01 26.25 8.47
C MET A 107 10.45 27.46 7.72
N MET A 108 10.59 28.67 8.26
CA MET A 108 10.11 29.89 7.63
C MET A 108 10.75 30.09 6.25
N GLY A 109 9.92 30.21 5.21
CA GLY A 109 10.37 30.34 3.82
C GLY A 109 10.94 29.04 3.21
N LYS A 110 10.87 27.92 3.92
CA LYS A 110 11.31 26.59 3.43
C LYS A 110 10.15 25.70 2.97
N ILE A 111 8.95 25.96 3.48
CA ILE A 111 7.73 25.21 3.17
C ILE A 111 6.75 26.13 2.46
N ASP A 112 6.28 25.71 1.29
CA ASP A 112 5.27 26.42 0.51
C ASP A 112 3.85 26.14 1.04
N ALA A 113 3.03 27.19 1.12
CA ALA A 113 1.64 27.07 1.56
C ALA A 113 0.80 26.27 0.56
N GLY A 114 -0.04 25.37 1.06
CA GLY A 114 -0.91 24.50 0.25
C GLY A 114 -0.20 23.31 -0.39
N VAL A 115 1.11 23.15 -0.18
CA VAL A 115 1.91 22.03 -0.72
C VAL A 115 2.08 20.96 0.37
N PRO A 116 1.82 19.66 0.09
CA PRO A 116 2.00 18.59 1.07
C PRO A 116 3.45 18.13 1.13
N TYR A 117 4.13 18.39 2.25
CA TYR A 117 5.50 17.93 2.50
C TYR A 117 5.47 16.61 3.26
N PHE A 118 6.31 15.64 2.85
CA PHE A 118 6.53 14.41 3.59
C PHE A 118 7.63 14.62 4.62
N ILE A 119 7.36 14.31 5.88
CA ILE A 119 8.28 14.53 6.99
C ILE A 119 8.61 13.19 7.62
N SER A 120 9.89 12.92 7.86
CA SER A 120 10.36 11.77 8.61
C SER A 120 11.50 12.09 9.57
N ALA A 121 11.61 11.33 10.66
CA ALA A 121 12.73 11.38 11.59
C ALA A 121 12.91 10.03 12.28
N TRP A 122 14.15 9.55 12.37
CA TRP A 122 14.48 8.40 13.20
C TRP A 122 14.78 8.86 14.63
N VAL A 123 14.15 8.23 15.61
CA VAL A 123 14.30 8.58 17.02
C VAL A 123 14.56 7.37 17.90
N LYS A 124 15.27 7.55 19.00
CA LYS A 124 15.54 6.50 19.98
C LYS A 124 15.67 7.09 21.39
N LEU A 125 15.13 6.42 22.40
CA LEU A 125 15.30 6.84 23.80
C LEU A 125 16.70 6.49 24.30
N SER A 126 17.29 7.35 25.12
CA SER A 126 18.64 7.12 25.68
C SER A 126 18.59 6.50 27.07
N ASN A 127 17.73 7.01 27.96
CA ASN A 127 17.75 6.69 29.39
C ASN A 127 16.40 6.17 29.94
N THR A 128 15.42 5.94 29.06
CA THR A 128 14.09 5.44 29.41
C THR A 128 13.72 4.26 28.51
N SER A 129 13.02 3.26 29.06
CA SER A 129 12.69 2.02 28.35
C SER A 129 11.66 2.23 27.23
N SER A 130 10.60 3.01 27.49
CA SER A 130 9.61 3.39 26.49
C SER A 130 8.85 4.66 26.89
N ASP A 131 8.57 5.50 25.91
CA ASP A 131 7.79 6.74 26.06
C ASP A 131 7.27 7.21 24.69
N ARG A 132 6.34 8.17 24.70
CA ARG A 132 5.70 8.69 23.49
C ARG A 132 6.50 9.84 22.87
N PHE A 133 6.80 9.72 21.59
CA PHE A 133 7.36 10.79 20.76
C PHE A 133 6.32 11.46 19.90
N LYS A 134 6.67 12.67 19.46
CA LYS A 134 5.98 13.43 18.44
C LYS A 134 6.96 14.12 17.51
N SER A 135 6.60 14.21 16.24
CA SER A 135 7.06 15.26 15.36
C SER A 135 5.94 16.30 15.24
N THR A 136 6.26 17.59 15.37
CA THR A 136 5.26 18.67 15.44
C THR A 136 5.72 19.85 14.59
N MET A 137 4.80 20.50 13.89
CA MET A 137 5.02 21.81 13.26
C MET A 137 4.31 22.90 14.09
N LYS A 138 5.06 23.91 14.54
CA LYS A 138 4.51 25.08 15.23
C LYS A 138 4.36 26.22 14.23
N LYS A 139 3.17 26.81 14.17
CA LYS A 139 2.86 27.97 13.33
C LYS A 139 2.45 29.15 14.21
N THR A 140 2.97 30.35 13.94
CA THR A 140 2.44 31.60 14.48
C THR A 140 1.94 32.49 13.35
N GLU A 141 0.66 32.85 13.39
CA GLU A 141 -0.04 33.63 12.36
C GLU A 141 -0.90 34.70 13.03
N ASP A 142 -0.76 35.96 12.58
CA ASP A 142 -1.47 37.12 13.16
C ASP A 142 -1.36 37.24 14.70
N GLY A 143 -0.25 36.77 15.27
CA GLY A 143 0.00 36.73 16.71
C GLY A 143 -0.50 35.48 17.44
N GLU A 144 -1.27 34.62 16.78
CA GLU A 144 -1.79 33.37 17.35
C GLU A 144 -0.88 32.19 17.03
N THR A 145 -0.61 31.34 18.03
CA THR A 145 0.26 30.16 17.89
C THR A 145 -0.55 28.88 17.89
N SER A 146 -0.31 28.02 16.90
CA SER A 146 -0.92 26.70 16.76
C SER A 146 0.17 25.63 16.58
N TYR A 147 -0.20 24.38 16.91
CA TYR A 147 0.70 23.22 16.85
C TYR A 147 0.01 22.10 16.08
N HIS A 148 0.68 21.61 15.04
CA HIS A 148 0.22 20.48 14.23
C HIS A 148 1.13 19.28 14.48
N THR A 149 0.62 18.24 15.13
CA THR A 149 1.37 16.98 15.28
C THR A 149 1.37 16.24 13.94
N VAL A 150 2.55 16.00 13.39
CA VAL A 150 2.77 15.29 12.12
C VAL A 150 2.76 13.78 12.33
N ALA A 151 3.41 13.31 13.39
CA ALA A 151 3.40 11.90 13.77
C ALA A 151 3.48 11.77 15.29
N THR A 152 2.90 10.71 15.85
CA THR A 152 3.11 10.31 17.24
C THR A 152 3.28 8.80 17.35
N LYS A 153 4.22 8.35 18.19
CA LYS A 153 4.52 6.92 18.31
C LYS A 153 5.11 6.59 19.68
N MET A 154 4.86 5.38 20.17
CA MET A 154 5.62 4.82 21.29
C MET A 154 7.00 4.39 20.79
N VAL A 155 8.04 4.94 21.40
CA VAL A 155 9.45 4.68 21.08
C VAL A 155 10.06 3.95 22.27
N ASN A 156 11.03 3.07 22.01
CA ASN A 156 11.79 2.38 23.05
C ASN A 156 13.27 2.74 23.00
N GLY A 157 14.01 2.40 24.06
CA GLY A 157 15.45 2.69 24.15
C GLY A 157 16.37 1.69 23.45
N ASN A 158 15.83 0.60 22.90
CA ASN A 158 16.64 -0.45 22.30
C ASN A 158 16.83 -0.25 20.79
N ASN A 159 15.79 0.20 20.10
CA ASN A 159 15.74 0.30 18.65
C ASN A 159 15.38 1.72 18.18
N TRP A 160 16.00 2.14 17.09
CA TRP A 160 15.56 3.31 16.34
C TRP A 160 14.15 3.11 15.80
N THR A 161 13.32 4.14 15.93
CA THR A 161 11.91 4.12 15.53
C THR A 161 11.65 5.29 14.58
N LEU A 162 11.06 4.99 13.42
CA LEU A 162 10.66 6.01 12.45
C LEU A 162 9.37 6.70 12.90
N LEU A 163 9.43 8.03 12.98
CA LEU A 163 8.29 8.94 12.96
C LEU A 163 8.14 9.45 11.53
N GLN A 164 6.95 9.37 10.95
CA GLN A 164 6.69 9.91 9.61
C GLN A 164 5.24 10.33 9.46
N GLY A 165 5.00 11.31 8.60
CA GLY A 165 3.67 11.82 8.27
C GLY A 165 3.76 12.97 7.26
N GLU A 166 2.62 13.44 6.80
CA GLU A 166 2.54 14.59 5.88
C GLU A 166 2.19 15.87 6.63
N PHE A 167 2.63 17.01 6.09
CA PHE A 167 2.29 18.32 6.58
C PHE A 167 2.03 19.28 5.42
N THR A 168 0.85 19.90 5.42
CA THR A 168 0.48 20.96 4.49
C THR A 168 0.33 22.27 5.24
N LEU A 169 1.15 23.27 4.90
CA LEU A 169 1.07 24.58 5.52
C LEU A 169 -0.18 25.33 5.03
N SER A 170 -1.10 25.66 5.93
CA SER A 170 -2.21 26.58 5.64
C SER A 170 -1.89 27.98 6.19
N VAL A 171 -2.01 29.00 5.32
CA VAL A 171 -1.80 30.42 5.65
C VAL A 171 -3.03 31.21 5.21
N THR A 172 -3.71 31.82 6.16
CA THR A 172 -4.89 32.68 5.95
C THR A 172 -4.63 34.15 6.30
N GLY A 173 -3.53 34.42 6.99
CA GLY A 173 -3.13 35.72 7.50
C GLY A 173 -1.64 35.98 7.33
N ASN A 174 -1.06 36.79 8.22
CA ASN A 174 0.38 37.05 8.19
C ASN A 174 1.14 35.98 8.98
N LEU A 175 1.79 35.06 8.27
CA LEU A 175 2.66 34.05 8.86
C LEU A 175 3.93 34.71 9.46
N GLN A 176 4.10 34.58 10.76
CA GLN A 176 5.20 35.18 11.53
C GLN A 176 6.30 34.17 11.88
N SER A 177 5.96 32.89 12.06
CA SER A 177 6.91 31.84 12.42
C SER A 177 6.40 30.46 11.99
N LEU A 178 7.32 29.62 11.51
CA LEU A 178 7.09 28.20 11.26
C LEU A 178 8.30 27.39 11.72
N VAL A 179 8.11 26.45 12.63
CA VAL A 179 9.22 25.70 13.24
C VAL A 179 8.87 24.23 13.36
N PHE A 180 9.80 23.37 12.94
CA PHE A 180 9.70 21.91 13.09
C PHE A 180 10.29 21.46 14.44
N TYR A 181 9.62 20.50 15.09
CA TYR A 181 9.94 19.96 16.42
C TYR A 181 10.04 18.44 16.37
N VAL A 182 11.02 17.89 17.09
CA VAL A 182 10.96 16.53 17.60
C VAL A 182 10.91 16.59 19.12
N GLU A 183 9.83 16.08 19.71
CA GLU A 183 9.45 16.26 21.12
C GLU A 183 8.67 15.05 21.67
N GLY A 184 8.14 15.16 22.89
CA GLY A 184 7.16 14.20 23.40
C GLY A 184 7.54 13.51 24.73
N PRO A 185 8.72 12.87 24.85
CA PRO A 185 9.06 12.12 26.04
C PRO A 185 8.97 12.95 27.32
N ALA A 186 8.74 12.30 28.46
CA ALA A 186 8.69 12.94 29.77
C ALA A 186 9.95 13.77 30.05
N ILE A 187 9.82 14.77 30.93
CA ILE A 187 10.98 15.53 31.41
C ILE A 187 12.04 14.58 31.98
N HIS A 188 13.31 14.97 31.89
CA HIS A 188 14.48 14.15 32.24
C HIS A 188 14.73 12.92 31.36
N THR A 189 13.92 12.73 30.31
CA THR A 189 14.18 11.70 29.29
C THR A 189 15.02 12.29 28.17
N ASP A 190 16.21 11.73 27.97
CA ASP A 190 17.14 12.10 26.91
C ASP A 190 16.90 11.22 25.69
N PHE A 191 17.12 11.74 24.49
CA PHE A 191 16.86 11.01 23.26
C PHE A 191 17.74 11.40 22.08
N TYR A 192 17.89 10.44 21.17
CA TYR A 192 18.60 10.57 19.92
C TYR A 192 17.63 10.89 18.78
N VAL A 193 18.08 11.71 17.84
CA VAL A 193 17.42 12.01 16.56
C VAL A 193 18.43 11.88 15.44
N ASP A 194 18.02 11.27 14.34
CA ASP A 194 18.84 11.08 13.16
C ASP A 194 17.98 11.03 11.89
N GLU A 195 18.62 11.21 10.73
CA GLU A 195 18.00 11.17 9.39
C GLU A 195 16.64 11.88 9.33
N VAL A 196 16.61 13.13 9.80
CA VAL A 196 15.43 13.96 9.62
C VAL A 196 15.34 14.36 8.16
N GLN A 197 14.14 14.28 7.59
CA GLN A 197 13.82 14.73 6.24
C GLN A 197 12.52 15.53 6.27
N VAL A 198 12.46 16.62 5.51
CA VAL A 198 11.24 17.36 5.19
C VAL A 198 11.25 17.49 3.67
N LEU A 199 10.70 16.49 3.01
CA LEU A 199 10.72 16.40 1.56
C LEU A 199 9.57 17.22 1.01
N ALA A 200 9.91 18.25 0.22
CA ALA A 200 8.93 18.81 -0.71
C ALA A 200 8.42 17.66 -1.59
N PRO A 201 7.13 17.65 -1.95
CA PRO A 201 6.68 16.74 -2.99
C PRO A 201 7.57 17.03 -4.17
N THR A 202 8.11 15.97 -4.79
CA THR A 202 8.93 16.12 -6.00
C THR A 202 8.19 17.10 -6.88
N PRO A 203 8.77 18.27 -7.21
CA PRO A 203 8.06 19.23 -8.02
C PRO A 203 7.61 18.44 -9.23
N VAL A 204 6.29 18.32 -9.39
CA VAL A 204 5.71 18.35 -10.71
C VAL A 204 6.22 19.67 -11.24
N THR A 205 7.42 19.64 -11.83
CA THR A 205 7.74 20.56 -12.88
C THR A 205 6.54 20.35 -13.78
N PRO A 206 5.62 21.32 -13.99
CA PRO A 206 4.78 21.22 -15.15
C PRO A 206 5.79 21.06 -16.26
N SER A 207 5.94 19.83 -16.75
CA SER A 207 6.76 19.57 -17.91
C SER A 207 6.28 20.63 -18.88
N PRO A 208 7.18 21.53 -19.33
CA PRO A 208 6.79 22.75 -20.04
C PRO A 208 5.73 22.33 -21.02
N THR A 209 4.47 22.78 -20.88
CA THR A 209 3.28 22.24 -21.59
C THR A 209 3.77 21.62 -22.87
N PRO A 210 3.93 20.28 -22.94
CA PRO A 210 4.84 19.64 -23.89
C PRO A 210 4.55 20.26 -25.22
N THR A 211 5.51 21.03 -25.74
CA THR A 211 5.37 21.71 -27.02
C THR A 211 4.87 20.63 -27.97
N SER A 212 3.60 20.75 -28.38
CA SER A 212 2.77 19.64 -28.84
C SER A 212 3.43 18.92 -30.00
N SER A 213 4.24 17.94 -29.68
CA SER A 213 4.85 17.03 -30.63
C SER A 213 4.54 15.63 -30.13
N TYR A 214 3.24 15.37 -29.98
CA TYR A 214 2.72 14.03 -30.03
C TYR A 214 3.34 13.35 -31.25
N PRO A 215 3.86 12.13 -31.12
CA PRO A 215 4.32 11.42 -32.30
C PRO A 215 3.14 11.32 -33.28
N SER A 216 3.32 11.90 -34.47
CA SER A 216 2.27 12.00 -35.50
C SER A 216 1.72 10.62 -35.86
N GLY A 217 0.47 10.58 -36.31
CA GLY A 217 -0.21 9.33 -36.69
C GLY A 217 0.57 8.47 -37.70
N PRO A 218 0.09 7.24 -37.97
CA PRO A 218 -1.27 6.79 -37.71
C PRO A 218 -1.52 6.41 -36.24
N TYR A 219 -2.73 6.70 -35.77
CA TYR A 219 -3.28 6.18 -34.52
C TYR A 219 -4.20 5.01 -34.87
N VAL A 220 -4.46 4.11 -33.93
CA VAL A 220 -5.47 3.07 -34.07
C VAL A 220 -6.67 3.46 -33.23
N SER A 221 -7.69 4.05 -33.84
CA SER A 221 -8.88 4.49 -33.11
C SER A 221 -9.70 3.30 -32.61
N ALA A 222 -10.62 3.54 -31.67
CA ALA A 222 -11.58 2.53 -31.22
C ALA A 222 -12.43 2.00 -32.39
N GLU A 223 -12.84 2.88 -33.31
CA GLU A 223 -13.64 2.51 -34.48
C GLU A 223 -12.84 1.62 -35.45
N GLU A 224 -11.56 1.93 -35.64
CA GLU A 224 -10.66 1.11 -36.47
C GLU A 224 -10.35 -0.24 -35.84
N ALA A 225 -10.20 -0.30 -34.52
CA ALA A 225 -9.96 -1.55 -33.80
C ALA A 225 -11.17 -2.51 -33.84
N ASN A 226 -12.39 -1.97 -33.93
CA ASN A 226 -13.64 -2.73 -33.86
C ASN A 226 -14.23 -3.10 -35.24
N GLN A 227 -13.44 -3.09 -36.32
CA GLN A 227 -13.94 -3.36 -37.68
C GLN A 227 -14.50 -4.78 -37.90
N VAL A 228 -14.04 -5.77 -37.11
CA VAL A 228 -14.46 -7.18 -37.26
C VAL A 228 -15.37 -7.63 -36.12
N ILE A 229 -15.12 -7.17 -34.89
CA ILE A 229 -15.90 -7.49 -33.69
C ILE A 229 -16.09 -6.19 -32.91
N VAL A 230 -17.33 -5.85 -32.60
CA VAL A 230 -17.66 -4.73 -31.71
C VAL A 230 -17.78 -5.28 -30.29
N ILE A 231 -16.84 -4.90 -29.43
CA ILE A 231 -17.01 -5.07 -27.98
C ILE A 231 -17.89 -3.91 -27.52
N PRO A 232 -19.08 -4.16 -26.92
CA PRO A 232 -19.91 -3.08 -26.43
C PRO A 232 -19.16 -2.25 -25.39
N ASP A 233 -19.18 -0.93 -25.56
CA ASP A 233 -18.67 -0.06 -24.51
C ASP A 233 -19.59 -0.15 -23.28
N PRO A 234 -19.02 -0.18 -22.08
CA PRO A 234 -19.81 -0.06 -20.87
C PRO A 234 -20.52 1.29 -20.86
N PRO A 235 -21.75 1.36 -20.34
CA PRO A 235 -22.44 2.63 -20.19
C PRO A 235 -21.57 3.58 -19.36
N ALA A 236 -21.39 4.81 -19.86
CA ALA A 236 -20.77 5.86 -19.07
C ALA A 236 -21.61 6.06 -17.80
N PRO A 237 -20.97 6.22 -16.64
CA PRO A 237 -21.71 6.50 -15.42
C PRO A 237 -22.51 7.80 -15.59
N PRO A 238 -23.65 7.95 -14.89
CA PRO A 238 -24.39 9.19 -14.88
C PRO A 238 -23.45 10.34 -14.51
N ALA A 239 -23.53 11.45 -15.24
CA ALA A 239 -22.87 12.68 -14.81
C ALA A 239 -23.58 13.16 -13.52
N PHE A 240 -23.08 12.75 -12.35
CA PHE A 240 -23.64 13.18 -11.08
C PHE A 240 -23.38 14.67 -10.90
N THR A 241 -24.43 15.48 -10.85
CA THR A 241 -24.30 16.92 -10.62
C THR A 241 -24.43 17.29 -9.13
N THR A 242 -24.93 16.38 -8.27
CA THR A 242 -25.05 16.56 -6.81
C THR A 242 -25.16 15.21 -6.08
N ARG A 243 -24.35 14.98 -5.04
CA ARG A 243 -24.49 13.83 -4.12
C ARG A 243 -25.74 13.99 -3.24
N THR A 244 -26.52 12.93 -3.05
CA THR A 244 -27.71 12.92 -2.19
C THR A 244 -27.73 11.71 -1.26
N ASP A 245 -28.39 11.86 -0.10
CA ASP A 245 -28.58 10.78 0.88
C ASP A 245 -27.26 10.12 1.34
N CYS A 246 -26.23 10.95 1.55
CA CYS A 246 -24.93 10.52 2.04
C CYS A 246 -25.04 9.90 3.44
N PRO A 247 -24.69 8.61 3.64
CA PRO A 247 -24.81 7.95 4.94
C PRO A 247 -24.01 8.64 6.04
N HIS A 248 -22.86 9.23 5.68
CA HIS A 248 -21.97 9.95 6.59
C HIS A 248 -22.45 11.38 6.94
N PHE A 249 -23.55 11.86 6.35
CA PHE A 249 -24.21 13.11 6.73
C PHE A 249 -25.54 12.90 7.48
N ALA A 250 -25.85 11.66 7.86
CA ALA A 250 -27.03 11.39 8.67
C ALA A 250 -26.97 12.11 10.02
N SER A 251 -28.14 12.50 10.57
CA SER A 251 -28.22 13.31 11.79
C SER A 251 -28.00 12.55 13.10
N GLU A 252 -28.02 11.21 13.07
CA GLU A 252 -27.99 10.34 14.26
C GLU A 252 -26.69 9.52 14.34
N LEU A 253 -25.56 10.13 14.00
CA LEU A 253 -24.26 9.48 14.00
C LEU A 253 -23.52 9.67 15.32
N LEU A 254 -23.01 8.59 15.89
CA LEU A 254 -22.06 8.61 17.00
C LEU A 254 -20.64 8.69 16.44
N ASP A 255 -19.80 9.57 16.96
CA ASP A 255 -18.41 9.69 16.48
C ASP A 255 -17.53 8.59 17.07
N TRP A 256 -16.79 7.87 16.23
CA TRP A 256 -15.82 6.86 16.65
C TRP A 256 -14.82 7.39 17.68
N HIS A 257 -14.39 8.65 17.54
CA HIS A 257 -13.38 9.27 18.40
C HIS A 257 -13.97 9.93 19.65
N ASP A 258 -15.30 10.03 19.77
CA ASP A 258 -15.94 10.52 20.99
C ASP A 258 -15.96 9.40 22.05
N PRO A 259 -15.31 9.59 23.22
CA PRO A 259 -15.36 8.61 24.30
C PRO A 259 -16.79 8.26 24.76
N ALA A 260 -17.76 9.18 24.60
CA ALA A 260 -19.15 8.94 24.97
C ALA A 260 -19.82 7.85 24.12
N THR A 261 -19.34 7.61 22.89
CA THR A 261 -19.80 6.50 22.04
C THR A 261 -19.58 5.15 22.69
N TRP A 262 -18.56 5.02 23.55
CA TRP A 262 -18.10 3.75 24.10
C TRP A 262 -18.41 3.58 25.60
N ASP A 263 -19.28 4.40 26.18
CA ASP A 263 -19.59 4.33 27.61
C ASP A 263 -20.11 2.93 28.02
N GLY A 264 -19.48 2.35 29.05
CA GLY A 264 -19.75 0.99 29.50
C GLY A 264 -19.24 -0.15 28.59
N LEU A 265 -18.58 0.16 27.47
CA LEU A 265 -17.99 -0.78 26.52
C LEU A 265 -16.46 -0.72 26.55
N VAL A 266 -15.82 -1.66 25.85
CA VAL A 266 -14.37 -1.59 25.60
C VAL A 266 -14.12 -0.50 24.58
N SER A 267 -13.48 0.59 25.00
CA SER A 267 -13.10 1.69 24.10
C SER A 267 -12.08 1.24 23.05
N PRO A 268 -12.13 1.81 21.83
CA PRO A 268 -11.12 1.60 20.80
C PRO A 268 -9.71 1.84 21.34
N GLY A 269 -8.78 0.98 20.92
CA GLY A 269 -7.40 1.04 21.34
C GLY A 269 -6.56 -0.11 20.76
N PRO A 270 -5.23 0.00 20.82
CA PRO A 270 -4.32 -0.98 20.23
C PRO A 270 -4.59 -2.42 20.67
N GLY A 271 -4.92 -3.28 19.70
CA GLY A 271 -5.16 -4.71 19.89
C GLY A 271 -6.50 -5.08 20.52
N ASN A 272 -7.30 -4.11 20.99
CA ASN A 272 -8.58 -4.37 21.62
C ASN A 272 -9.63 -4.78 20.57
N ASN A 273 -10.36 -5.86 20.83
CA ASN A 273 -11.58 -6.13 20.06
C ASN A 273 -12.63 -5.08 20.43
N VAL A 274 -13.22 -4.45 19.42
CA VAL A 274 -14.20 -3.39 19.58
C VAL A 274 -15.56 -3.93 19.16
N VAL A 275 -16.58 -3.72 19.98
CA VAL A 275 -17.97 -4.04 19.64
C VAL A 275 -18.73 -2.72 19.60
N LEU A 276 -19.38 -2.42 18.48
CA LEU A 276 -20.21 -1.22 18.37
C LEU A 276 -21.39 -1.29 19.36
N PRO A 277 -21.84 -0.15 19.92
CA PRO A 277 -23.07 -0.11 20.71
C PRO A 277 -24.24 -0.66 19.89
N GLU A 278 -25.13 -1.42 20.53
CA GLU A 278 -26.37 -1.89 19.90
C GLU A 278 -27.27 -0.71 19.50
N ASN A 279 -28.01 -0.84 18.39
CA ASN A 279 -28.93 0.16 17.84
C ASN A 279 -28.25 1.50 17.56
N SER A 280 -27.03 1.47 17.02
CA SER A 280 -26.24 2.68 16.78
C SER A 280 -25.66 2.76 15.37
N LYS A 281 -25.36 3.97 14.93
CA LYS A 281 -24.61 4.25 13.71
C LYS A 281 -23.34 4.99 14.11
N VAL A 282 -22.20 4.32 13.99
CA VAL A 282 -20.90 4.89 14.39
C VAL A 282 -20.17 5.39 13.14
N LEU A 283 -19.79 6.66 13.15
CA LEU A 283 -19.09 7.35 12.07
C LEU A 283 -17.58 7.37 12.33
N VAL A 284 -16.81 6.96 11.33
CA VAL A 284 -15.36 7.21 11.23
C VAL A 284 -15.16 8.34 10.22
N SER A 285 -14.84 9.54 10.71
CA SER A 285 -14.59 10.73 9.87
C SER A 285 -13.14 11.21 9.90
N SER A 286 -12.25 10.48 10.56
CA SER A 286 -10.80 10.74 10.59
C SER A 286 -10.03 9.46 10.91
N SER A 287 -8.72 9.47 10.64
CA SER A 287 -7.86 8.29 10.72
C SER A 287 -7.82 7.62 12.12
N VAL A 288 -7.84 6.29 12.12
CA VAL A 288 -7.64 5.39 13.26
C VAL A 288 -6.33 4.62 13.04
N LEU A 289 -5.24 5.24 13.49
CA LEU A 289 -3.86 4.78 13.23
C LEU A 289 -3.41 3.63 14.15
N ASP A 290 -4.02 3.52 15.34
CA ASP A 290 -3.78 2.38 16.22
C ASP A 290 -4.40 1.12 15.61
N ILE A 291 -3.63 0.03 15.56
CA ILE A 291 -4.11 -1.27 15.07
C ILE A 291 -5.15 -1.80 16.05
N GLN A 292 -6.42 -1.73 15.69
CA GLN A 292 -7.52 -2.30 16.47
C GLN A 292 -7.49 -3.84 16.40
N GLY A 293 -8.15 -4.49 17.36
CA GLY A 293 -8.48 -5.91 17.26
C GLY A 293 -9.54 -6.17 16.17
N THR A 294 -10.40 -7.16 16.41
CA THR A 294 -11.55 -7.38 15.52
C THR A 294 -12.66 -6.38 15.84
N ILE A 295 -13.19 -5.73 14.81
CA ILE A 295 -14.33 -4.82 14.90
C ILE A 295 -15.61 -5.61 14.69
N THR A 296 -16.47 -5.68 15.70
CA THR A 296 -17.78 -6.34 15.61
C THR A 296 -18.87 -5.30 15.43
N VAL A 297 -19.61 -5.42 14.33
CA VAL A 297 -20.81 -4.62 14.05
C VAL A 297 -22.04 -5.49 14.33
N PRO A 298 -22.76 -5.27 15.45
CA PRO A 298 -23.99 -6.01 15.77
C PRO A 298 -25.05 -5.86 14.68
N SER A 299 -26.00 -6.79 14.60
CA SER A 299 -27.08 -6.78 13.60
C SER A 299 -27.98 -5.55 13.66
N SER A 300 -27.98 -4.83 14.79
CA SER A 300 -28.76 -3.61 15.01
C SER A 300 -27.99 -2.32 14.68
N SER A 301 -26.73 -2.43 14.24
CA SER A 301 -25.80 -1.30 14.16
C SER A 301 -25.12 -1.17 12.80
N GLU A 302 -24.55 0.00 12.55
CA GLU A 302 -23.84 0.33 11.32
C GLU A 302 -22.50 0.99 11.65
N LEU A 303 -21.40 0.54 11.04
CA LEU A 303 -20.14 1.26 10.99
C LEU A 303 -20.06 2.00 9.65
N ILE A 304 -19.98 3.32 9.71
CA ILE A 304 -20.04 4.21 8.55
C ILE A 304 -18.70 4.94 8.42
N PHE A 305 -18.03 4.79 7.29
CA PHE A 305 -16.89 5.63 6.94
C PHE A 305 -17.39 6.89 6.21
N GLY A 306 -16.95 8.04 6.70
CA GLY A 306 -17.18 9.34 6.07
C GLY A 306 -16.01 9.77 5.21
N GLU A 307 -15.76 11.08 5.19
CA GLU A 307 -14.70 11.71 4.41
C GLU A 307 -13.85 12.58 5.35
N ASP A 308 -12.53 12.59 5.13
CA ASP A 308 -11.62 13.53 5.79
C ASP A 308 -11.12 14.53 4.75
N THR A 309 -11.62 15.76 4.83
CA THR A 309 -11.24 16.83 3.90
C THR A 309 -9.78 17.27 4.03
N ASN A 310 -9.08 16.81 5.07
CA ASN A 310 -7.66 17.12 5.29
C ASN A 310 -6.71 16.13 4.60
N GLY A 311 -7.23 15.08 3.94
CA GLY A 311 -6.41 14.13 3.21
C GLY A 311 -7.11 12.82 2.98
N LYS A 312 -6.91 11.86 3.89
CA LYS A 312 -7.43 10.49 3.79
C LYS A 312 -7.79 9.93 5.17
N ILE A 313 -8.66 8.93 5.19
CA ILE A 313 -8.95 8.12 6.39
C ILE A 313 -8.12 6.83 6.31
N GLU A 314 -7.15 6.66 7.20
CA GLU A 314 -6.46 5.39 7.42
C GLU A 314 -7.11 4.65 8.59
N PHE A 315 -7.44 3.37 8.41
CA PHE A 315 -8.05 2.55 9.45
C PHE A 315 -7.35 1.20 9.57
N HIS A 316 -6.79 0.91 10.74
CA HIS A 316 -6.01 -0.30 10.98
C HIS A 316 -6.77 -1.25 11.92
N ALA A 317 -7.00 -2.49 11.49
CA ALA A 317 -7.64 -3.50 12.32
C ALA A 317 -7.15 -4.91 12.02
N ASN A 318 -7.31 -5.82 12.99
CA ASN A 318 -7.08 -7.25 12.76
C ASN A 318 -8.20 -7.89 11.93
N GLY A 319 -9.36 -7.24 11.78
CA GLY A 319 -10.49 -7.81 11.07
C GLY A 319 -11.85 -7.19 11.40
N PHE A 320 -12.89 -7.64 10.71
CA PHE A 320 -14.27 -7.19 10.88
C PHE A 320 -15.24 -8.38 10.91
N GLU A 321 -16.14 -8.36 11.88
CA GLU A 321 -17.30 -9.24 11.99
C GLU A 321 -18.57 -8.39 11.82
N VAL A 322 -19.16 -8.42 10.63
CA VAL A 322 -20.23 -7.50 10.21
C VAL A 322 -21.57 -8.24 10.18
N ASN A 323 -22.29 -8.23 11.29
CA ASN A 323 -23.65 -8.75 11.38
C ASN A 323 -24.70 -7.67 11.02
N GLY A 324 -24.37 -6.40 11.24
CA GLY A 324 -25.17 -5.23 10.83
C GLY A 324 -24.74 -4.69 9.47
N ALA A 325 -24.23 -3.46 9.40
CA ALA A 325 -23.72 -2.89 8.15
C ALA A 325 -22.32 -2.30 8.27
N LEU A 326 -21.50 -2.53 7.25
CA LEU A 326 -20.27 -1.77 6.99
C LEU A 326 -20.49 -0.92 5.75
N VAL A 327 -20.46 0.41 5.92
CA VAL A 327 -20.92 1.38 4.93
C VAL A 327 -19.83 2.41 4.63
N ALA A 328 -19.61 2.72 3.36
CA ALA A 328 -18.81 3.85 2.91
C ALA A 328 -19.42 4.39 1.61
N GLY A 329 -20.20 5.48 1.72
CA GLY A 329 -20.99 6.00 0.61
C GLY A 329 -22.24 5.19 0.29
N SER A 330 -22.89 5.55 -0.82
CA SER A 330 -24.08 4.89 -1.39
C SER A 330 -24.11 5.10 -2.91
N GLU A 331 -25.03 4.45 -3.64
CA GLU A 331 -25.17 4.67 -5.10
C GLU A 331 -25.46 6.12 -5.49
N THR A 332 -26.02 6.93 -4.58
CA THR A 332 -26.32 8.36 -4.79
C THR A 332 -25.33 9.30 -4.09
N CYS A 333 -24.41 8.76 -3.29
CA CYS A 333 -23.37 9.52 -2.62
C CYS A 333 -22.05 8.73 -2.60
N LEU A 334 -21.27 8.89 -3.65
CA LEU A 334 -19.94 8.29 -3.77
C LEU A 334 -18.95 9.01 -2.84
N ILE A 335 -18.01 8.23 -2.28
CA ILE A 335 -16.86 8.75 -1.53
C ILE A 335 -15.85 9.37 -2.50
N GLU A 336 -15.54 10.65 -2.30
CA GLU A 336 -14.63 11.45 -3.14
C GLU A 336 -13.25 11.65 -2.52
N TYR A 337 -13.08 11.31 -1.23
CA TYR A 337 -11.81 11.39 -0.50
C TYR A 337 -11.27 10.00 -0.18
N PRO A 338 -9.93 9.78 -0.19
CA PRO A 338 -9.39 8.44 0.00
C PRO A 338 -9.70 7.83 1.39
N ILE A 339 -10.07 6.55 1.39
CA ILE A 339 -10.20 5.69 2.57
C ILE A 339 -9.29 4.48 2.38
N GLU A 340 -8.42 4.21 3.34
CA GLU A 340 -7.52 3.05 3.34
C GLU A 340 -7.76 2.19 4.58
N ILE A 341 -8.33 1.00 4.39
CA ILE A 341 -8.52 0.00 5.44
C ILE A 341 -7.40 -1.04 5.33
N THR A 342 -6.56 -1.13 6.36
CA THR A 342 -5.44 -2.09 6.42
C THR A 342 -5.72 -3.20 7.43
N LEU A 343 -5.78 -4.43 6.92
CA LEU A 343 -6.02 -5.65 7.67
C LEU A 343 -4.70 -6.31 8.12
N HIS A 344 -4.52 -6.43 9.44
CA HIS A 344 -3.34 -7.02 10.07
C HIS A 344 -3.61 -8.45 10.53
N GLY A 345 -2.58 -9.29 10.53
CA GLY A 345 -2.66 -10.67 10.99
C GLY A 345 -1.56 -11.54 10.42
N THR A 346 -0.81 -12.21 11.28
CA THR A 346 0.25 -13.13 10.87
C THR A 346 -0.35 -14.45 10.37
N ARG A 347 0.29 -15.05 9.37
CA ARG A 347 -0.11 -16.37 8.86
C ARG A 347 0.12 -17.45 9.92
N PRO A 348 -0.92 -18.18 10.38
CA PRO A 348 -0.71 -19.34 11.26
C PRO A 348 0.04 -20.46 10.52
N ALA A 349 0.86 -21.21 11.26
CA ALA A 349 1.65 -22.31 10.68
C ALA A 349 0.76 -23.45 10.14
N ASP A 350 -0.36 -23.72 10.82
CA ASP A 350 -1.33 -24.77 10.54
C ASP A 350 -2.57 -24.29 9.77
N VAL A 351 -2.52 -23.09 9.17
CA VAL A 351 -3.69 -22.40 8.57
C VAL A 351 -4.45 -23.21 7.52
N VAL A 352 -3.78 -24.13 6.81
CA VAL A 352 -4.42 -24.97 5.78
C VAL A 352 -5.30 -26.04 6.42
N THR A 353 -4.89 -26.58 7.57
CA THR A 353 -5.63 -27.64 8.29
C THR A 353 -6.55 -27.08 9.37
N ASN A 354 -6.23 -25.90 9.90
CA ASN A 354 -6.93 -25.24 10.99
C ASN A 354 -7.01 -23.73 10.70
N PRO A 355 -7.84 -23.33 9.73
CA PRO A 355 -7.98 -21.92 9.38
C PRO A 355 -8.60 -21.14 10.55
N PRO A 356 -8.11 -19.92 10.85
CA PRO A 356 -8.79 -19.01 11.78
C PRO A 356 -10.22 -18.69 11.37
N VAL A 357 -10.98 -18.12 12.31
CA VAL A 357 -12.31 -17.56 12.07
C VAL A 357 -12.31 -16.58 10.90
N ASP A 358 -13.45 -16.46 10.21
CA ASP A 358 -13.56 -15.69 8.96
C ASP A 358 -13.29 -14.18 9.15
N SER A 359 -13.42 -13.63 10.34
CA SER A 359 -13.07 -12.23 10.62
C SER A 359 -11.57 -12.03 10.83
N TYR A 360 -10.75 -13.08 11.02
CA TYR A 360 -9.31 -12.90 11.23
C TYR A 360 -8.59 -12.51 9.93
N LYS A 361 -7.99 -11.32 9.93
CA LYS A 361 -7.42 -10.67 8.74
C LYS A 361 -8.42 -10.67 7.59
N GLY A 362 -9.67 -10.41 7.90
CA GLY A 362 -10.77 -10.52 6.95
C GLY A 362 -11.94 -9.63 7.33
N ILE A 363 -12.83 -9.43 6.37
CA ILE A 363 -14.15 -8.83 6.56
C ILE A 363 -15.16 -9.94 6.35
N ASN A 364 -15.69 -10.46 7.46
CA ASN A 364 -16.76 -11.44 7.46
C ASN A 364 -18.11 -10.73 7.52
N VAL A 365 -18.97 -10.93 6.53
CA VAL A 365 -20.21 -10.17 6.36
C VAL A 365 -21.40 -11.12 6.38
N GLY A 366 -22.08 -11.17 7.53
CA GLY A 366 -23.40 -11.79 7.69
C GLY A 366 -24.57 -10.80 7.57
N GLY A 367 -24.30 -9.50 7.61
CA GLY A 367 -25.27 -8.43 7.35
C GLY A 367 -25.11 -7.82 5.96
N SER A 368 -24.73 -6.54 5.90
CA SER A 368 -24.50 -5.84 4.63
C SER A 368 -23.12 -5.18 4.53
N LEU A 369 -22.56 -5.20 3.33
CA LEU A 369 -21.37 -4.47 2.92
C LEU A 369 -21.75 -3.54 1.78
N GLN A 370 -21.62 -2.23 2.00
CA GLN A 370 -21.97 -1.19 1.03
C GLN A 370 -20.80 -0.22 0.90
N LEU A 371 -20.02 -0.34 -0.16
CA LEU A 371 -18.84 0.47 -0.41
C LEU A 371 -18.97 1.10 -1.80
N HIS A 372 -19.00 2.42 -1.85
CA HIS A 372 -19.22 3.20 -3.06
C HIS A 372 -18.21 4.35 -3.14
N GLY A 373 -17.09 4.08 -3.80
CA GLY A 373 -16.08 5.08 -4.13
C GLY A 373 -16.42 5.82 -5.43
N LYS A 374 -15.85 7.02 -5.59
CA LYS A 374 -15.87 7.78 -6.85
C LYS A 374 -15.54 6.88 -8.03
N GLN A 375 -16.38 6.96 -9.07
CA GLN A 375 -16.21 6.17 -10.27
C GLN A 375 -15.22 6.82 -11.24
N PHE A 376 -14.26 6.02 -11.68
CA PHE A 376 -13.38 6.36 -12.79
C PHE A 376 -13.81 5.58 -14.04
N HIS A 377 -14.19 6.32 -15.08
CA HIS A 377 -14.64 5.79 -16.35
C HIS A 377 -13.69 6.16 -17.49
N ARG A 378 -13.37 5.22 -18.39
CA ARG A 378 -13.57 3.76 -18.25
C ARG A 378 -12.48 3.14 -17.37
N THR A 379 -12.71 1.96 -16.80
CA THR A 379 -11.74 1.36 -15.85
C THR A 379 -10.51 0.77 -16.53
N TRP A 380 -10.57 0.51 -17.83
CA TRP A 380 -9.42 0.11 -18.66
C TRP A 380 -9.63 0.59 -20.08
N THR A 381 -8.62 0.59 -20.94
CA THR A 381 -8.69 0.85 -22.37
C THR A 381 -7.49 0.23 -23.08
N ARG A 382 -7.26 0.56 -24.35
CA ARG A 382 -6.10 0.10 -25.12
C ARG A 382 -5.28 1.29 -25.60
N LEU A 383 -4.02 1.02 -25.89
CA LEU A 383 -3.17 1.98 -26.58
C LEU A 383 -3.73 2.28 -27.98
N ALA A 384 -3.81 3.58 -28.31
CA ALA A 384 -4.05 4.08 -29.66
C ALA A 384 -2.74 4.17 -30.47
N LYS A 385 -1.58 4.08 -29.81
CA LYS A 385 -0.26 4.13 -30.45
C LYS A 385 0.75 3.32 -29.64
N THR A 386 1.68 2.65 -30.33
CA THR A 386 2.83 2.00 -29.68
C THR A 386 3.53 3.00 -28.76
N ALA A 387 3.69 2.60 -27.51
CA ALA A 387 4.45 3.30 -26.51
C ALA A 387 5.86 2.69 -26.47
N HIS A 388 6.90 3.49 -26.68
CA HIS A 388 8.27 3.01 -26.72
C HIS A 388 8.92 3.08 -25.33
N ALA A 389 9.90 2.20 -25.09
CA ALA A 389 10.72 2.30 -23.90
C ALA A 389 11.41 3.67 -23.85
N GLY A 390 11.33 4.35 -22.72
CA GLY A 390 11.81 5.73 -22.54
C GLY A 390 10.76 6.81 -22.84
N ASP A 391 9.59 6.47 -23.39
CA ASP A 391 8.48 7.41 -23.49
C ASP A 391 7.84 7.64 -22.11
N SER A 392 7.34 8.85 -21.87
CA SER A 392 6.57 9.22 -20.66
C SER A 392 5.14 9.64 -21.01
N VAL A 393 4.64 9.21 -22.17
CA VAL A 393 3.31 9.56 -22.67
C VAL A 393 2.63 8.35 -23.27
N LEU A 394 1.37 8.13 -22.90
CA LEU A 394 0.49 7.11 -23.47
C LEU A 394 -0.60 7.79 -24.29
N MET A 395 -0.93 7.20 -25.44
CA MET A 395 -2.12 7.57 -26.20
C MET A 395 -3.12 6.44 -26.09
N LEU A 396 -4.34 6.74 -25.65
CA LEU A 396 -5.38 5.78 -25.37
C LEU A 396 -6.52 5.87 -26.39
N GLN A 397 -7.18 4.76 -26.68
CA GLN A 397 -8.26 4.70 -27.68
C GLN A 397 -9.55 5.41 -27.25
N HIS A 398 -9.78 5.54 -25.95
CA HIS A 398 -11.03 6.03 -25.38
C HIS A 398 -10.76 7.17 -24.42
N PRO A 399 -11.70 8.12 -24.26
CA PRO A 399 -11.63 9.11 -23.20
C PRO A 399 -11.65 8.45 -21.83
N VAL A 400 -10.93 9.08 -20.90
CA VAL A 400 -10.87 8.67 -19.50
C VAL A 400 -11.00 9.88 -18.60
N ASN A 401 -11.55 9.70 -17.40
CA ASN A 401 -11.60 10.71 -16.34
C ASN A 401 -10.58 10.40 -15.21
N TRP A 402 -9.49 9.70 -15.54
CA TRP A 402 -8.43 9.36 -14.59
C TRP A 402 -7.73 10.63 -14.09
N GLU A 403 -7.07 10.54 -12.95
CA GLU A 403 -6.52 11.68 -12.23
C GLU A 403 -5.03 11.50 -11.95
N ALA A 404 -4.32 12.63 -11.81
CA ALA A 404 -2.93 12.65 -11.40
C ALA A 404 -2.71 11.91 -10.07
N GLY A 405 -1.58 11.24 -9.93
CA GLY A 405 -1.23 10.43 -8.76
C GLY A 405 -1.86 9.02 -8.75
N GLN A 406 -2.77 8.70 -9.67
CA GLN A 406 -3.32 7.34 -9.78
C GLN A 406 -2.36 6.39 -10.50
N ASP A 407 -2.36 5.13 -10.06
CA ASP A 407 -1.61 4.06 -10.69
C ASP A 407 -2.44 3.36 -11.77
N ILE A 408 -1.79 3.09 -12.90
CA ILE A 408 -2.28 2.29 -14.01
C ILE A 408 -1.41 1.05 -14.21
N ILE A 409 -2.00 -0.01 -14.75
CA ILE A 409 -1.29 -1.16 -15.28
C ILE A 409 -1.23 -1.05 -16.80
N LEU A 410 -0.02 -1.06 -17.37
CA LEU A 410 0.23 -1.24 -18.79
C LEU A 410 0.71 -2.68 -19.03
N VAL A 411 -0.10 -3.48 -19.72
CA VAL A 411 0.20 -4.91 -19.89
C VAL A 411 1.22 -5.15 -21.00
N THR A 412 2.02 -6.21 -20.83
CA THR A 412 3.05 -6.63 -21.77
C THR A 412 2.46 -6.99 -23.14
N THR A 413 3.19 -6.65 -24.20
CA THR A 413 2.96 -7.21 -25.54
C THR A 413 4.00 -8.26 -25.92
N ALA A 414 4.83 -8.68 -24.97
CA ALA A 414 5.73 -9.81 -25.16
C ALA A 414 4.97 -11.13 -25.17
N MET A 415 5.51 -12.11 -25.90
CA MET A 415 4.88 -13.44 -25.99
C MET A 415 4.90 -14.24 -24.69
N LYS A 416 5.72 -13.85 -23.70
CA LYS A 416 5.78 -14.49 -22.39
C LYS A 416 5.36 -13.48 -21.33
N ASP A 417 4.53 -13.94 -20.42
CA ASP A 417 4.19 -13.23 -19.20
C ASP A 417 4.20 -14.24 -18.04
N SER A 418 5.20 -14.12 -17.17
CA SER A 418 5.31 -14.92 -15.97
C SER A 418 5.78 -14.08 -14.79
N ARG A 419 5.53 -14.57 -13.58
CA ARG A 419 5.91 -13.86 -12.35
C ARG A 419 7.42 -13.59 -12.22
N GLU A 420 8.27 -14.42 -12.83
CA GLU A 420 9.73 -14.25 -12.86
C GLU A 420 10.22 -13.44 -14.06
N TRP A 421 9.38 -13.30 -15.08
CA TRP A 421 9.70 -12.56 -16.29
C TRP A 421 8.43 -12.01 -16.91
N HIS A 422 8.23 -10.71 -16.75
CA HIS A 422 7.18 -9.97 -17.43
C HIS A 422 7.69 -8.59 -17.83
N GLN A 423 6.99 -7.97 -18.77
CA GLN A 423 7.17 -6.56 -19.12
C GLN A 423 5.93 -5.74 -18.79
N ASN A 424 5.05 -6.25 -17.92
CA ASN A 424 3.96 -5.47 -17.34
C ASN A 424 4.54 -4.34 -16.48
N GLU A 425 3.98 -3.14 -16.59
CA GLU A 425 4.46 -1.96 -15.86
C GLU A 425 3.31 -1.33 -15.07
N VAL A 426 3.52 -1.12 -13.77
CA VAL A 426 2.65 -0.24 -12.97
C VAL A 426 3.26 1.15 -13.01
N LEU A 427 2.51 2.11 -13.53
CA LEU A 427 2.97 3.46 -13.82
C LEU A 427 2.01 4.46 -13.17
N THR A 428 2.53 5.60 -12.72
CA THR A 428 1.73 6.63 -12.07
C THR A 428 1.43 7.76 -13.05
N ILE A 429 0.17 8.20 -13.08
CA ILE A 429 -0.29 9.32 -13.90
C ILE A 429 0.27 10.63 -13.34
N ASP A 430 0.91 11.41 -14.20
CA ASP A 430 1.32 12.80 -13.91
C ASP A 430 0.18 13.77 -14.25
N ALA A 431 -0.34 13.69 -15.47
CA ALA A 431 -1.42 14.55 -15.95
C ALA A 431 -2.16 13.94 -17.14
N LEU A 432 -3.34 14.49 -17.44
CA LEU A 432 -4.04 14.27 -18.71
C LEU A 432 -3.89 15.50 -19.61
N GLU A 433 -3.77 15.26 -20.92
CA GLU A 433 -3.74 16.34 -21.92
C GLU A 433 -5.16 16.89 -22.20
N GLU A 434 -5.28 18.21 -22.28
CA GLU A 434 -6.52 18.88 -22.68
C GLU A 434 -6.73 18.88 -24.20
N ASN A 435 -5.66 19.07 -24.99
CA ASN A 435 -5.70 19.15 -26.45
C ASN A 435 -5.43 17.78 -27.10
N ILE A 436 -6.46 16.94 -27.12
CA ILE A 436 -6.37 15.56 -27.59
C ILE A 436 -6.34 15.51 -29.13
N PRO A 437 -5.37 14.80 -29.76
CA PRO A 437 -5.34 14.61 -31.21
C PRO A 437 -6.59 13.88 -31.75
N ILE A 438 -7.02 14.22 -32.96
CA ILE A 438 -8.13 13.53 -33.64
C ILE A 438 -7.80 12.03 -33.77
N GLY A 439 -8.73 11.18 -33.34
CA GLY A 439 -8.58 9.72 -33.38
C GLY A 439 -7.93 9.11 -32.12
N VAL A 440 -7.56 9.94 -31.14
CA VAL A 440 -7.10 9.53 -29.81
C VAL A 440 -8.19 9.89 -28.81
N GLY A 441 -8.46 9.00 -27.85
CA GLY A 441 -9.47 9.23 -26.81
C GLY A 441 -8.92 9.97 -25.59
N ALA A 442 -7.67 9.70 -25.21
CA ALA A 442 -6.96 10.43 -24.15
C ALA A 442 -5.44 10.37 -24.36
N VAL A 443 -4.74 11.38 -23.88
CA VAL A 443 -3.27 11.36 -23.76
C VAL A 443 -2.90 11.48 -22.28
N VAL A 444 -2.12 10.54 -21.79
CA VAL A 444 -1.74 10.41 -20.37
C VAL A 444 -0.24 10.62 -20.25
N TYR A 445 0.16 11.60 -19.46
CA TYR A 445 1.55 11.80 -19.04
C TYR A 445 1.85 10.96 -17.82
N LEU A 446 3.07 10.40 -17.78
CA LEU A 446 3.54 9.53 -16.71
C LEU A 446 4.62 10.25 -15.90
N THR A 447 4.65 9.99 -14.60
CA THR A 447 5.68 10.55 -13.70
C THR A 447 7.07 9.99 -13.96
N SER A 448 7.14 8.82 -14.61
CA SER A 448 8.38 8.15 -15.00
C SER A 448 8.27 7.59 -16.43
N PRO A 449 9.39 7.53 -17.19
CA PRO A 449 9.42 6.84 -18.47
C PRO A 449 9.18 5.34 -18.34
N MET A 450 8.49 4.75 -19.32
CA MET A 450 8.31 3.29 -19.42
C MET A 450 9.66 2.59 -19.64
N ALA A 451 9.83 1.44 -19.00
CA ALA A 451 11.01 0.60 -19.16
C ALA A 451 10.96 -0.25 -20.45
N HIS A 452 9.76 -0.53 -20.97
CA HIS A 452 9.54 -1.45 -22.08
C HIS A 452 8.69 -0.85 -23.20
N THR A 453 8.75 -1.49 -24.36
CA THR A 453 7.92 -1.09 -25.52
C THR A 453 6.64 -1.90 -25.53
N HIS A 454 5.51 -1.21 -25.63
CA HIS A 454 4.17 -1.78 -25.65
C HIS A 454 3.50 -1.47 -26.98
N LEU A 455 3.20 -2.51 -27.74
CA LEU A 455 2.73 -2.37 -29.12
C LEU A 455 1.28 -1.89 -29.18
N ALA A 456 1.01 -0.99 -30.14
CA ALA A 456 -0.33 -0.71 -30.64
C ALA A 456 -0.31 -0.70 -32.17
N THR A 457 -0.81 -1.78 -32.74
CA THR A 457 -0.91 -2.06 -34.17
C THR A 457 -2.30 -2.62 -34.46
N TYR A 458 -2.64 -2.83 -35.73
CA TYR A 458 -3.90 -3.51 -36.07
C TYR A 458 -3.99 -4.97 -35.59
N ALA A 459 -2.85 -5.60 -35.24
CA ALA A 459 -2.82 -6.99 -34.79
C ALA A 459 -2.73 -7.13 -33.26
N TYR A 460 -2.03 -6.21 -32.59
CA TYR A 460 -1.78 -6.25 -31.14
C TYR A 460 -1.86 -4.84 -30.57
N GLN A 461 -2.62 -4.68 -29.48
CA GLN A 461 -2.77 -3.42 -28.74
C GLN A 461 -2.66 -3.73 -27.26
N ALA A 462 -1.68 -3.14 -26.59
CA ALA A 462 -1.56 -3.26 -25.14
C ALA A 462 -2.80 -2.66 -24.46
N GLU A 463 -3.28 -3.36 -23.44
CA GLU A 463 -4.34 -2.89 -22.56
C GLU A 463 -3.76 -2.06 -21.41
N VAL A 464 -4.50 -1.03 -21.02
CA VAL A 464 -4.16 -0.10 -19.94
C VAL A 464 -5.32 -0.10 -18.96
N GLY A 465 -5.09 -0.52 -17.72
CA GLY A 465 -6.12 -0.56 -16.67
C GLY A 465 -5.83 0.42 -15.55
N LEU A 466 -6.85 1.10 -15.02
CA LEU A 466 -6.69 1.91 -13.80
C LEU A 466 -6.71 1.00 -12.58
N LEU A 467 -5.71 1.10 -11.72
CA LEU A 467 -5.62 0.35 -10.45
C LEU A 467 -6.17 1.15 -9.27
N SER A 468 -5.79 2.41 -9.13
CA SER A 468 -6.17 3.22 -7.95
C SER A 468 -7.67 3.48 -7.86
N ARG A 469 -8.23 3.42 -6.64
CA ARG A 469 -9.62 3.79 -6.33
C ARG A 469 -9.70 4.62 -5.05
N MET A 470 -10.85 5.25 -4.78
CA MET A 470 -11.03 6.08 -3.58
C MET A 470 -11.12 5.25 -2.30
N ILE A 471 -11.68 4.06 -2.36
CA ILE A 471 -11.71 3.14 -1.22
C ILE A 471 -10.71 2.04 -1.49
N LYS A 472 -9.72 1.87 -0.63
CA LYS A 472 -8.72 0.81 -0.69
C LYS A 472 -8.83 -0.09 0.54
N ILE A 473 -8.98 -1.39 0.31
CA ILE A 473 -8.92 -2.41 1.36
C ILE A 473 -7.71 -3.28 1.07
N GLN A 474 -6.83 -3.42 2.05
CA GLN A 474 -5.55 -4.10 1.85
C GLN A 474 -5.10 -4.97 3.00
N GLY A 475 -4.34 -6.02 2.68
CA GLY A 475 -3.52 -6.71 3.66
C GLY A 475 -2.28 -5.89 4.03
N SER A 476 -1.91 -5.90 5.30
CA SER A 476 -0.71 -5.21 5.81
C SER A 476 0.57 -5.68 5.10
N SER A 477 1.44 -4.74 4.75
CA SER A 477 2.73 -5.01 4.09
C SER A 477 3.68 -5.86 4.93
N ILE A 478 3.50 -5.82 6.26
CA ILE A 478 4.40 -6.46 7.23
C ILE A 478 4.20 -7.97 7.27
N ASP A 479 2.98 -8.44 7.02
CA ASP A 479 2.57 -9.82 7.32
C ASP A 479 1.78 -10.52 6.19
N SER A 480 1.61 -9.86 5.04
CA SER A 480 0.86 -10.42 3.90
C SER A 480 1.72 -11.03 2.80
N GLU A 481 2.93 -10.49 2.59
CA GLU A 481 3.80 -10.95 1.51
C GLU A 481 4.29 -12.39 1.75
N PRO A 482 4.38 -13.23 0.69
CA PRO A 482 4.88 -14.59 0.83
C PRO A 482 6.31 -14.62 1.37
N THR A 483 6.51 -15.45 2.39
CA THR A 483 7.78 -15.64 3.11
C THR A 483 8.51 -16.93 2.73
N ASP A 484 7.88 -17.80 1.93
CA ASP A 484 8.55 -19.02 1.49
C ASP A 484 9.83 -18.68 0.70
N PRO A 485 10.93 -19.42 0.95
CA PRO A 485 12.19 -19.17 0.28
C PRO A 485 12.03 -19.47 -1.20
N ASP A 486 12.58 -18.61 -2.06
CA ASP A 486 12.75 -18.94 -3.47
C ASP A 486 13.70 -20.15 -3.57
N PRO A 487 13.25 -21.33 -4.00
CA PRO A 487 14.08 -22.51 -4.09
C PRO A 487 15.16 -22.25 -5.14
N LEU A 488 16.37 -21.97 -4.65
CA LEU A 488 17.62 -21.82 -5.41
C LEU A 488 17.86 -22.93 -6.46
N THR A 489 17.17 -24.07 -6.33
CA THR A 489 17.24 -25.25 -7.20
C THR A 489 16.40 -25.17 -8.47
N CYS A 490 15.61 -24.10 -8.67
CA CYS A 490 14.82 -23.93 -9.88
C CYS A 490 15.64 -23.38 -11.07
N THR A 491 16.94 -23.70 -11.10
CA THR A 491 17.86 -23.37 -12.18
C THR A 491 18.03 -24.58 -13.10
N TYR A 492 17.17 -24.70 -14.11
CA TYR A 492 17.28 -25.43 -15.39
C TYR A 492 17.93 -26.83 -15.53
N ASN A 493 18.50 -27.48 -14.52
CA ASN A 493 19.44 -28.59 -14.78
C ASN A 493 18.96 -29.99 -14.39
N THR A 494 17.66 -30.23 -14.25
CA THR A 494 17.14 -31.57 -13.89
C THR A 494 15.91 -32.04 -14.67
N ASP A 495 15.40 -31.29 -15.66
CA ASP A 495 14.31 -31.79 -16.51
C ASP A 495 14.87 -32.69 -17.64
N PRO A 496 14.52 -33.99 -17.69
CA PRO A 496 15.00 -34.91 -18.73
C PRO A 496 14.40 -34.63 -20.12
N ALA A 497 13.40 -33.76 -20.24
CA ALA A 497 12.69 -33.46 -21.49
C ALA A 497 13.29 -32.29 -22.30
N TYR A 498 14.43 -31.71 -21.87
CA TYR A 498 14.98 -30.48 -22.45
C TYR A 498 16.06 -30.75 -23.52
N ASP A 499 15.93 -30.12 -24.71
CA ASP A 499 16.77 -30.37 -25.90
C ASP A 499 18.01 -29.47 -26.04
N GLY A 500 18.28 -28.61 -25.06
CA GLY A 500 19.47 -27.75 -25.05
C GLY A 500 19.40 -26.52 -25.95
N SER A 501 18.25 -26.20 -26.55
CA SER A 501 18.08 -24.93 -27.27
C SER A 501 17.99 -23.73 -26.30
N ASN A 502 18.59 -22.61 -26.68
CA ASN A 502 18.99 -21.51 -25.80
C ASN A 502 17.81 -20.58 -25.38
N ARG A 503 16.93 -20.99 -24.46
CA ARG A 503 15.80 -20.18 -23.92
C ARG A 503 16.18 -19.11 -22.88
N ARG A 504 17.46 -18.77 -22.74
CA ARG A 504 17.95 -17.81 -21.72
C ARG A 504 17.39 -16.38 -21.83
N ILE A 505 16.78 -16.01 -22.96
CA ILE A 505 16.23 -14.65 -23.20
C ILE A 505 14.94 -14.40 -22.40
N TYR A 506 14.23 -15.46 -21.98
CA TYR A 506 12.91 -15.37 -21.35
C TYR A 506 12.91 -15.76 -19.86
N GLY A 507 14.04 -15.62 -19.18
CA GLY A 507 14.21 -16.01 -17.77
C GLY A 507 14.65 -17.46 -17.56
N ASN A 508 14.89 -17.82 -16.29
CA ASN A 508 15.50 -19.09 -15.89
C ASN A 508 14.49 -20.23 -15.64
N SER A 509 13.20 -20.02 -15.89
CA SER A 509 12.18 -21.06 -15.75
C SER A 509 11.14 -20.95 -16.88
N ASP A 510 10.79 -22.09 -17.50
CA ASP A 510 9.69 -22.19 -18.47
C ASP A 510 8.32 -22.42 -17.80
N ARG A 511 8.32 -22.73 -16.50
CA ARG A 511 7.14 -22.99 -15.68
C ARG A 511 7.37 -22.44 -14.27
N PRO A 512 6.32 -22.03 -13.54
CA PRO A 512 6.46 -21.59 -12.16
C PRO A 512 7.20 -22.64 -11.32
N CYS A 513 8.13 -22.17 -10.50
CA CYS A 513 8.86 -23.06 -9.61
C CYS A 513 7.91 -23.76 -8.64
N PRO A 514 7.98 -25.10 -8.50
CA PRO A 514 7.19 -25.79 -7.51
C PRO A 514 7.49 -25.26 -6.11
N ASN A 515 6.45 -25.14 -5.28
CA ASN A 515 6.54 -24.72 -3.88
C ASN A 515 7.03 -23.28 -3.63
N THR A 516 6.82 -22.37 -4.58
CA THR A 516 7.08 -20.92 -4.39
C THR A 516 5.80 -20.13 -4.26
N LYS A 517 5.90 -19.01 -3.53
CA LYS A 517 4.83 -18.05 -3.23
C LYS A 517 3.56 -18.71 -2.71
N LEU A 518 3.73 -19.77 -1.91
CA LEU A 518 2.64 -20.55 -1.31
C LEU A 518 2.18 -19.99 0.04
N THR A 519 2.92 -19.03 0.61
CA THR A 519 2.62 -18.47 1.94
C THR A 519 2.04 -17.06 1.92
N GLY A 520 1.60 -16.56 0.76
CA GLY A 520 0.90 -15.28 0.68
C GLY A 520 -0.36 -15.29 1.56
N TYR A 521 -0.51 -14.27 2.39
CA TYR A 521 -1.53 -14.24 3.45
C TYR A 521 -2.13 -12.85 3.59
N GLY A 522 -2.85 -12.42 2.56
CA GLY A 522 -3.50 -11.13 2.51
C GLY A 522 -4.79 -11.05 3.32
N GLY A 523 -5.44 -9.88 3.23
CA GLY A 523 -6.82 -9.72 3.68
C GLY A 523 -7.82 -10.51 2.83
N HIS A 524 -9.05 -10.68 3.28
CA HIS A 524 -10.11 -11.28 2.45
C HIS A 524 -11.48 -10.68 2.80
N ILE A 525 -12.45 -10.83 1.89
CA ILE A 525 -13.84 -10.42 2.12
C ILE A 525 -14.74 -11.60 1.80
N ARG A 526 -15.66 -11.92 2.72
CA ARG A 526 -16.69 -12.95 2.52
C ARG A 526 -18.05 -12.38 2.87
N VAL A 527 -18.96 -12.36 1.90
CA VAL A 527 -20.38 -12.09 2.10
C VAL A 527 -21.12 -13.41 2.04
N HIS A 528 -21.84 -13.75 3.11
CA HIS A 528 -22.46 -15.07 3.28
C HIS A 528 -23.76 -14.97 4.06
N HIS A 529 -24.57 -16.03 4.03
CA HIS A 529 -25.99 -16.08 4.43
C HIS A 529 -26.94 -15.51 3.39
N SER A 530 -28.16 -16.05 3.39
CA SER A 530 -29.17 -15.79 2.35
C SER A 530 -29.85 -14.42 2.45
N THR A 531 -29.56 -13.65 3.50
CA THR A 531 -30.12 -12.30 3.72
C THR A 531 -29.08 -11.21 3.51
N SER A 532 -27.86 -11.58 3.18
CA SER A 532 -26.72 -10.66 3.18
C SER A 532 -26.55 -9.98 1.84
N ILE A 533 -26.09 -8.74 1.89
CA ILE A 533 -25.97 -7.88 0.71
C ILE A 533 -24.51 -7.45 0.58
N GLY A 534 -23.93 -7.65 -0.60
CA GLY A 534 -22.60 -7.15 -0.94
C GLY A 534 -22.67 -6.22 -2.15
N GLN A 535 -22.50 -4.93 -1.91
CA GLN A 535 -22.51 -3.86 -2.93
C GLN A 535 -21.18 -3.14 -2.87
N VAL A 536 -20.31 -3.45 -3.82
CA VAL A 536 -18.94 -2.94 -3.84
C VAL A 536 -18.67 -2.28 -5.19
N GLU A 537 -18.38 -0.99 -5.14
CA GLU A 537 -18.21 -0.13 -6.29
C GLU A 537 -17.07 0.86 -6.09
N GLY A 538 -16.18 0.97 -7.07
CA GLY A 538 -15.07 1.92 -6.98
C GLY A 538 -14.11 1.60 -5.83
N VAL A 539 -13.83 0.30 -5.61
CA VAL A 539 -12.97 -0.18 -4.53
C VAL A 539 -11.71 -0.85 -5.08
N GLU A 540 -10.56 -0.55 -4.49
CA GLU A 540 -9.27 -1.20 -4.74
C GLU A 540 -9.01 -2.26 -3.68
N LEU A 541 -8.80 -3.50 -4.11
CA LEU A 541 -8.40 -4.62 -3.25
C LEU A 541 -6.92 -4.95 -3.51
N PHE A 542 -6.06 -4.67 -2.54
CA PHE A 542 -4.60 -4.80 -2.69
C PHE A 542 -3.96 -5.70 -1.64
N ARG A 543 -3.04 -6.61 -2.01
CA ARG A 543 -2.48 -7.62 -1.06
C ARG A 543 -3.59 -8.43 -0.38
N MET A 544 -4.53 -8.91 -1.17
CA MET A 544 -5.71 -9.66 -0.71
C MET A 544 -5.65 -11.13 -1.18
N GLY A 545 -6.46 -11.99 -0.57
CA GLY A 545 -6.46 -13.44 -0.75
C GLY A 545 -5.41 -14.14 0.13
N GLN A 546 -5.72 -15.37 0.55
CA GLN A 546 -4.81 -16.19 1.35
C GLN A 546 -4.52 -17.49 0.62
N THR A 547 -3.27 -17.69 0.20
CA THR A 547 -2.89 -18.80 -0.68
C THR A 547 -3.21 -20.15 -0.05
N ASN A 548 -3.96 -20.98 -0.80
CA ASN A 548 -4.40 -22.32 -0.39
C ASN A 548 -5.27 -22.37 0.89
N VAL A 549 -5.87 -21.25 1.30
CA VAL A 549 -6.86 -21.23 2.37
C VAL A 549 -8.25 -21.09 1.76
N LEU A 550 -9.10 -22.10 1.97
CA LEU A 550 -10.40 -22.20 1.29
C LEU A 550 -11.32 -21.02 1.66
N GLY A 551 -11.91 -20.38 0.65
CA GLY A 551 -12.89 -19.33 0.83
C GLY A 551 -12.33 -18.01 1.39
N ARG A 552 -11.01 -17.81 1.31
CA ARG A 552 -10.27 -16.59 1.72
C ARG A 552 -9.76 -15.86 0.47
N TYR A 553 -10.68 -15.18 -0.22
CA TYR A 553 -10.42 -14.49 -1.50
C TYR A 553 -10.62 -12.98 -1.34
N PRO A 554 -10.05 -12.14 -2.22
CA PRO A 554 -10.27 -10.69 -2.18
C PRO A 554 -11.75 -10.32 -2.09
N MET A 555 -12.60 -10.97 -2.90
CA MET A 555 -14.06 -10.87 -2.78
C MET A 555 -14.70 -12.25 -2.97
N HIS A 556 -15.56 -12.66 -2.02
CA HIS A 556 -16.23 -13.95 -2.06
C HIS A 556 -17.71 -13.81 -1.70
N PHE A 557 -18.59 -14.02 -2.67
CA PHE A 557 -20.03 -14.19 -2.47
C PHE A 557 -20.29 -15.68 -2.23
N HIS A 558 -20.63 -16.04 -1.00
CA HIS A 558 -20.63 -17.42 -0.51
C HIS A 558 -22.01 -17.87 -0.03
N MET A 559 -22.65 -18.72 -0.82
CA MET A 559 -23.92 -19.40 -0.50
C MET A 559 -25.05 -18.42 -0.12
N ILE A 560 -25.13 -17.27 -0.82
CA ILE A 560 -26.17 -16.26 -0.60
C ILE A 560 -27.50 -16.70 -1.24
N GLY A 561 -27.47 -17.55 -2.27
CA GLY A 561 -28.64 -17.78 -3.13
C GLY A 561 -28.86 -16.59 -4.07
N ASP A 562 -30.11 -16.25 -4.37
CA ASP A 562 -30.44 -15.15 -5.30
C ASP A 562 -30.15 -13.78 -4.65
N CYS A 563 -29.22 -13.02 -5.25
CA CYS A 563 -28.91 -11.65 -4.83
C CYS A 563 -28.78 -10.69 -6.03
N PRO A 564 -29.90 -10.29 -6.66
CA PRO A 564 -29.90 -9.33 -7.78
C PRO A 564 -29.41 -7.93 -7.39
N SER A 565 -29.43 -7.61 -6.09
CA SER A 565 -28.90 -6.36 -5.55
C SER A 565 -27.40 -6.41 -5.25
N CYS A 566 -26.76 -7.58 -5.30
CA CYS A 566 -25.34 -7.74 -5.05
C CYS A 566 -24.50 -7.40 -6.29
N TYR A 567 -23.38 -6.70 -6.10
CA TYR A 567 -22.44 -6.44 -7.17
C TYR A 567 -21.01 -6.19 -6.70
N PHE A 568 -20.07 -6.45 -7.60
CA PHE A 568 -18.68 -5.99 -7.55
C PHE A 568 -18.36 -5.32 -8.88
N ARG A 569 -18.34 -3.98 -8.93
CA ARG A 569 -18.19 -3.21 -10.17
C ARG A 569 -17.24 -2.03 -10.07
N HIS A 570 -16.73 -1.55 -11.21
CA HIS A 570 -15.82 -0.39 -11.29
C HIS A 570 -14.60 -0.48 -10.36
N SER A 571 -14.21 -1.68 -9.95
CA SER A 571 -13.26 -1.94 -8.87
C SER A 571 -11.94 -2.50 -9.43
N SER A 572 -10.94 -2.63 -8.58
CA SER A 572 -9.67 -3.25 -8.95
C SER A 572 -9.25 -4.31 -7.94
N VAL A 573 -8.59 -5.36 -8.41
CA VAL A 573 -7.95 -6.38 -7.57
C VAL A 573 -6.52 -6.56 -8.04
N HIS A 574 -5.55 -6.20 -7.22
CA HIS A 574 -4.16 -6.40 -7.60
C HIS A 574 -3.25 -6.81 -6.45
N ARG A 575 -2.11 -7.42 -6.81
CA ARG A 575 -1.25 -8.11 -5.85
C ARG A 575 -2.04 -9.14 -5.03
N SER A 576 -2.82 -9.99 -5.70
CA SER A 576 -3.63 -10.99 -5.01
C SER A 576 -2.90 -12.33 -4.87
N PHE A 577 -2.91 -12.85 -3.65
CA PHE A 577 -2.30 -14.13 -3.31
C PHE A 577 -3.24 -15.31 -3.51
N TYR A 578 -4.54 -15.10 -3.76
CA TYR A 578 -5.46 -16.18 -4.14
C TYR A 578 -6.76 -15.70 -4.77
N ARG A 579 -6.90 -15.89 -6.10
CA ARG A 579 -8.07 -15.52 -6.93
C ARG A 579 -8.39 -14.02 -6.89
N CYS A 580 -9.48 -13.60 -7.52
CA CYS A 580 -10.02 -12.25 -7.38
C CYS A 580 -11.43 -12.32 -6.78
N VAL A 581 -12.42 -12.59 -7.62
CA VAL A 581 -13.83 -12.64 -7.27
C VAL A 581 -14.29 -14.09 -7.38
N SER A 582 -14.78 -14.63 -6.27
CA SER A 582 -15.43 -15.95 -6.24
C SER A 582 -16.91 -15.80 -5.98
N ILE A 583 -17.74 -16.41 -6.82
CA ILE A 583 -19.18 -16.55 -6.64
C ILE A 583 -19.45 -18.03 -6.48
N HIS A 584 -19.89 -18.42 -5.29
CA HIS A 584 -20.15 -19.82 -4.96
C HIS A 584 -21.55 -19.92 -4.38
N GLY A 585 -22.44 -20.71 -5.00
CA GLY A 585 -23.82 -20.90 -4.53
C GLY A 585 -24.61 -19.59 -4.41
N SER A 586 -24.25 -18.59 -5.21
CA SER A 586 -24.87 -17.28 -5.24
C SER A 586 -25.24 -16.93 -6.68
N HIS A 587 -26.41 -16.33 -6.89
CA HIS A 587 -27.03 -16.13 -8.20
C HIS A 587 -27.41 -14.66 -8.39
N GLU A 588 -27.55 -14.24 -9.65
CA GLU A 588 -27.93 -12.87 -10.04
C GLU A 588 -26.99 -11.75 -9.56
N THR A 589 -25.83 -12.09 -8.98
CA THR A 589 -24.79 -11.13 -8.59
C THR A 589 -24.08 -10.57 -9.81
N LEU A 590 -23.99 -9.24 -9.92
CA LEU A 590 -23.36 -8.55 -11.05
C LEU A 590 -21.85 -8.33 -10.82
N VAL A 591 -21.01 -8.76 -11.76
CA VAL A 591 -19.57 -8.46 -11.78
C VAL A 591 -19.23 -7.83 -13.12
N THR A 592 -18.83 -6.55 -13.14
CA THR A 592 -18.59 -5.79 -14.38
C THR A 592 -17.59 -4.65 -14.18
N GLU A 593 -16.91 -4.22 -15.23
CA GLU A 593 -16.01 -3.05 -15.18
C GLU A 593 -14.86 -3.12 -14.17
N ASN A 594 -14.34 -4.31 -13.88
CA ASN A 594 -13.25 -4.49 -12.94
C ASN A 594 -11.89 -4.70 -13.63
N VAL A 595 -10.83 -4.21 -13.01
CA VAL A 595 -9.43 -4.48 -13.43
C VAL A 595 -8.81 -5.48 -12.47
N ALA A 596 -8.13 -6.50 -13.00
CA ALA A 596 -7.38 -7.43 -12.16
C ALA A 596 -5.97 -7.68 -12.71
N TYR A 597 -4.97 -7.61 -11.82
CA TYR A 597 -3.56 -7.72 -12.18
C TYR A 597 -2.74 -8.37 -11.05
N ASP A 598 -1.63 -9.05 -11.38
CA ASP A 598 -0.78 -9.78 -10.42
C ASP A 598 -1.60 -10.68 -9.47
N VAL A 599 -2.23 -11.70 -10.05
CA VAL A 599 -3.15 -12.60 -9.35
C VAL A 599 -2.59 -14.02 -9.32
N THR A 600 -2.67 -14.67 -8.16
CA THR A 600 -2.35 -16.09 -8.01
C THR A 600 -3.61 -16.93 -8.13
N GLY A 601 -3.63 -17.88 -9.08
CA GLY A 601 -4.79 -18.73 -9.36
C GLY A 601 -5.80 -18.09 -10.33
N TYR A 602 -6.94 -18.75 -10.54
CA TYR A 602 -8.00 -18.22 -11.41
C TYR A 602 -8.61 -16.94 -10.80
N CYS A 603 -8.59 -15.84 -11.55
CA CYS A 603 -9.09 -14.56 -11.05
C CYS A 603 -10.61 -14.59 -10.81
N TYR A 604 -11.40 -15.10 -11.76
CA TYR A 604 -12.83 -15.27 -11.60
C TYR A 604 -13.17 -16.75 -11.42
N TYR A 605 -13.89 -17.08 -10.36
CA TYR A 605 -14.34 -18.42 -10.05
C TYR A 605 -15.85 -18.41 -9.81
N LEU A 606 -16.56 -19.26 -10.55
CA LEU A 606 -18.02 -19.41 -10.48
C LEU A 606 -18.33 -20.87 -10.17
N GLU A 607 -19.12 -21.11 -9.12
CA GLU A 607 -19.56 -22.44 -8.67
C GLU A 607 -21.03 -22.45 -8.27
#